data_AF-A0A949E676-F1
#
_entry.id   AF-A0A949E676-F1
#
_cell.length_a   1.000
_cell.length_b   1.000
_cell.length_c   1.000
_cell.angle_alpha   90.00
_cell.angle_beta   90.00
_cell.angle_gamma   90.00
#
_symmetry.space_group_name_H-M   'P 1'
#
loop_
_entity.id
_entity.type
_entity.pdbx_description
1 polymer ?
#
loop_
_entity_poly.entity_id
_entity_poly.type
_entity_poly.pdbx_seq_one_letter_code
_entity_poly.pdbx_strand_id
1 'polypeptide(L)'
;METTRIIILLIGLLTWNGILLSQPVELPSPSDKIPLPKIEIENKQPVWSPDGREIAYLSNKDCEDKHQLNLYLINPNNSRLRKFPLVSGSQGIQYNRCSFSWSPDGKKIAFVFGDIKPFLAGSTTNIYIANSDGTNRRNLTKQNRWESYKFVSWSPDGTKICYLHENHYGPDIIKIIDANGKFVYKLTEGATHPIWAPDSKRIAFIKQKAIIIMDIDGKNEQTIKIPTSTFRIYWPLQEQGIFVEKHYNVDVIKIKSPSEWTRVVNATPSKDVWRSDDPCPPTAEINSTLSPNGKEVVFNQEGDIWKTTIMPHQEGSLFANQPFNLTETEKIKEEAPYWSPDGKRIVYVRDKEIWVMDSDGKNQKQLTFERTKAIEEAIKKRQEEIKTREKIIKEALEKKD
;
A
#
# COMPACT_ATOMS: atom_id res chain seq x y z
N MET A 1 23.89 -36.63 19.16
CA MET A 1 22.83 -36.06 20.01
C MET A 1 21.77 -35.50 19.08
N GLU A 2 21.19 -36.38 18.26
CA GLU A 2 19.87 -37.04 18.48
C GLU A 2 18.70 -36.05 18.28
N THR A 3 18.21 -35.85 17.06
CA THR A 3 17.23 -36.65 16.24
C THR A 3 15.77 -36.25 16.43
N THR A 4 15.34 -35.32 15.58
CA THR A 4 14.20 -35.41 14.63
C THR A 4 13.34 -36.68 14.63
N ARG A 5 12.01 -36.45 14.57
CA ARG A 5 10.87 -37.35 14.21
C ARG A 5 10.39 -38.33 15.28
N ILE A 6 9.11 -38.23 15.65
CA ILE A 6 8.08 -39.26 15.42
C ILE A 6 6.69 -38.60 15.53
N ILE A 7 5.91 -38.79 14.47
CA ILE A 7 4.49 -38.51 14.33
C ILE A 7 3.83 -39.89 14.12
N ILE A 8 2.63 -40.08 14.71
CA ILE A 8 1.58 -41.09 14.39
C ILE A 8 1.73 -42.52 14.94
N LEU A 9 0.83 -42.90 15.87
CA LEU A 9 -0.11 -44.05 15.87
C LEU A 9 -0.41 -44.56 17.28
N LEU A 10 -1.61 -44.28 17.81
CA LEU A 10 -2.26 -45.12 18.81
C LEU A 10 -3.74 -45.24 18.47
N ILE A 11 -4.02 -46.01 17.42
CA ILE A 11 -5.30 -46.70 17.22
C ILE A 11 -4.96 -48.20 17.11
N GLY A 12 -5.45 -48.98 18.08
CA GLY A 12 -5.76 -50.41 17.94
C GLY A 12 -4.70 -51.40 18.42
N LEU A 13 -4.89 -51.96 19.63
CA LEU A 13 -5.01 -53.42 19.87
C LEU A 13 -5.03 -53.72 21.38
N LEU A 14 -6.21 -54.04 21.91
CA LEU A 14 -6.39 -55.10 22.92
C LEU A 14 -7.87 -55.53 22.88
N THR A 15 -8.11 -56.64 22.19
CA THR A 15 -9.37 -57.40 22.24
C THR A 15 -9.32 -58.36 23.43
N TRP A 16 -10.35 -58.41 24.28
CA TRP A 16 -11.29 -59.55 24.42
C TRP A 16 -12.11 -59.44 25.73
N ASN A 17 -13.35 -58.99 25.62
CA ASN A 17 -14.52 -59.65 26.21
C ASN A 17 -15.77 -58.97 25.66
N GLY A 18 -16.63 -59.79 25.03
CA GLY A 18 -17.72 -59.33 24.19
C GLY A 18 -18.82 -58.64 24.99
N ILE A 19 -19.02 -57.36 24.71
CA ILE A 19 -20.32 -56.70 24.75
C ILE A 19 -20.36 -55.72 23.57
N LEU A 20 -21.23 -56.00 22.59
CA LEU A 20 -21.65 -55.00 21.60
C LEU A 20 -22.51 -53.96 22.33
N LEU A 21 -22.13 -52.68 22.30
CA LEU A 21 -23.01 -51.50 22.10
C LEU A 21 -22.32 -50.18 22.45
N SER A 22 -22.14 -49.33 21.43
CA SER A 22 -22.65 -47.95 21.33
C SER A 22 -21.83 -47.23 20.26
N GLN A 23 -22.50 -46.40 19.47
CA GLN A 23 -21.99 -45.79 18.25
C GLN A 23 -20.59 -45.18 18.44
N PRO A 24 -19.69 -45.27 17.44
CA PRO A 24 -18.43 -44.54 17.51
C PRO A 24 -18.76 -43.06 17.68
N VAL A 25 -18.34 -42.47 18.80
CA VAL A 25 -18.30 -41.02 18.93
C VAL A 25 -17.33 -40.54 17.86
N GLU A 26 -17.84 -40.07 16.73
CA GLU A 26 -17.02 -39.43 15.70
C GLU A 26 -16.41 -38.17 16.31
N LEU A 27 -15.16 -38.28 16.77
CA LEU A 27 -14.37 -37.13 17.16
C LEU A 27 -14.01 -36.38 15.87
N PRO A 28 -14.38 -35.09 15.72
CA PRO A 28 -13.97 -34.33 14.55
C PRO A 28 -12.43 -34.32 14.46
N SER A 29 -11.93 -34.63 13.26
CA SER A 29 -10.50 -34.57 12.97
C SER A 29 -9.98 -33.15 13.23
N PRO A 30 -8.79 -32.99 13.83
CA PRO A 30 -8.23 -31.67 14.06
C PRO A 30 -7.95 -31.02 12.70
N SER A 31 -8.57 -29.87 12.45
CA SER A 31 -7.89 -28.83 11.67
C SER A 31 -6.86 -28.19 12.62
N ASP A 32 -5.58 -28.29 12.30
CA ASP A 32 -4.49 -27.63 13.04
C ASP A 32 -4.53 -26.10 12.93
N LYS A 33 -5.38 -25.56 12.04
CA LYS A 33 -5.46 -24.12 11.77
C LYS A 33 -6.52 -23.46 12.66
N ILE A 34 -6.12 -22.37 13.32
CA ILE A 34 -7.04 -21.41 13.95
C ILE A 34 -8.02 -20.94 12.87
N PRO A 35 -9.34 -20.96 13.09
CA PRO A 35 -10.31 -20.44 12.14
C PRO A 35 -10.19 -18.92 12.09
N LEU A 36 -9.31 -18.41 11.23
CA LEU A 36 -9.20 -17.00 10.92
C LEU A 36 -10.50 -16.50 10.25
N PRO A 37 -10.81 -15.20 10.36
CA PRO A 37 -11.93 -14.61 9.62
C PRO A 37 -11.85 -14.97 8.13
N LYS A 38 -13.01 -15.11 7.47
CA LYS A 38 -13.13 -15.53 6.06
C LYS A 38 -12.33 -14.65 5.11
N ILE A 39 -12.09 -13.39 5.50
CA ILE A 39 -11.22 -12.43 4.84
C ILE A 39 -10.27 -11.87 5.90
N GLU A 40 -8.98 -11.93 5.62
CA GLU A 40 -7.98 -11.23 6.45
C GLU A 40 -8.13 -9.73 6.24
N ILE A 41 -8.31 -8.99 7.34
CA ILE A 41 -8.42 -7.54 7.29
C ILE A 41 -7.07 -6.95 6.91
N GLU A 42 -7.03 -6.12 5.88
CA GLU A 42 -5.85 -5.46 5.39
C GLU A 42 -6.05 -3.94 5.31
N ASN A 43 -5.17 -3.19 5.96
CA ASN A 43 -5.06 -1.73 5.77
C ASN A 43 -3.84 -1.41 4.89
N LYS A 44 -4.01 -0.46 3.95
CA LYS A 44 -3.00 -0.14 2.93
C LYS A 44 -2.95 1.35 2.61
N GLN A 45 -1.82 1.80 2.07
CA GLN A 45 -1.60 3.15 1.53
C GLN A 45 -2.05 4.28 2.47
N PRO A 46 -1.50 4.34 3.70
CA PRO A 46 -1.76 5.49 4.56
C PRO A 46 -1.12 6.75 3.97
N VAL A 47 -1.88 7.83 3.89
CA VAL A 47 -1.45 9.13 3.37
C VAL A 47 -1.99 10.23 4.26
N TRP A 48 -1.11 11.14 4.70
CA TRP A 48 -1.52 12.31 5.45
C TRP A 48 -2.31 13.29 4.58
N SER A 49 -3.36 13.86 5.15
CA SER A 49 -3.98 15.08 4.63
C SER A 49 -2.96 16.23 4.60
N PRO A 50 -3.06 17.17 3.65
CA PRO A 50 -2.11 18.28 3.52
C PRO A 50 -2.02 19.20 4.74
N ASP A 51 -3.08 19.27 5.55
CA ASP A 51 -3.10 20.03 6.80
C ASP A 51 -2.61 19.23 8.03
N GLY A 52 -2.27 17.95 7.84
CA GLY A 52 -1.75 17.06 8.87
C GLY A 52 -2.76 16.64 9.93
N ARG A 53 -4.07 16.90 9.73
CA ARG A 53 -5.11 16.60 10.73
C ARG A 53 -5.63 15.18 10.64
N GLU A 54 -5.71 14.63 9.44
CA GLU A 54 -6.24 13.31 9.15
C GLU A 54 -5.24 12.46 8.35
N ILE A 55 -5.35 11.15 8.47
CA ILE A 55 -4.67 10.15 7.67
C ILE A 55 -5.75 9.40 6.89
N ALA A 56 -5.65 9.39 5.57
CA ALA A 56 -6.47 8.57 4.70
C ALA A 56 -5.79 7.22 4.47
N TYR A 57 -6.56 6.13 4.45
CA TYR A 57 -6.03 4.79 4.14
C TYR A 57 -7.11 3.90 3.51
N LEU A 58 -6.68 2.85 2.83
CA LEU A 58 -7.56 1.86 2.23
C LEU A 58 -7.74 0.66 3.15
N SER A 59 -8.96 0.13 3.28
CA SER A 59 -9.23 -1.06 4.09
C SER A 59 -10.33 -1.92 3.50
N ASN A 60 -10.19 -3.25 3.62
CA ASN A 60 -11.21 -4.24 3.24
C ASN A 60 -12.11 -4.65 4.42
N LYS A 61 -12.01 -4.01 5.59
CA LYS A 61 -12.71 -4.46 6.82
C LYS A 61 -14.25 -4.55 6.72
N ASP A 62 -14.84 -3.75 5.85
CA ASP A 62 -16.30 -3.72 5.60
C ASP A 62 -16.63 -4.24 4.18
N CYS A 63 -15.76 -5.08 3.60
CA CYS A 63 -15.92 -5.58 2.24
C CYS A 63 -16.26 -7.06 2.25
N GLU A 64 -17.16 -7.46 1.35
CA GLU A 64 -17.53 -8.87 1.14
C GLU A 64 -16.52 -9.61 0.25
N ASP A 65 -15.74 -8.86 -0.56
CA ASP A 65 -14.70 -9.38 -1.43
C ASP A 65 -13.33 -8.83 -1.01
N LYS A 66 -12.33 -9.73 -0.90
CA LYS A 66 -10.95 -9.39 -0.53
C LYS A 66 -10.26 -8.42 -1.50
N HIS A 67 -10.74 -8.30 -2.73
CA HIS A 67 -10.22 -7.40 -3.75
C HIS A 67 -10.83 -6.00 -3.67
N GLN A 68 -11.91 -5.82 -2.90
CA GLN A 68 -12.53 -4.52 -2.67
C GLN A 68 -11.84 -3.81 -1.50
N LEU A 69 -11.61 -2.51 -1.68
CA LEU A 69 -11.14 -1.62 -0.63
C LEU A 69 -12.06 -0.41 -0.52
N ASN A 70 -12.26 0.04 0.70
CA ASN A 70 -12.93 1.29 1.03
C ASN A 70 -11.91 2.30 1.55
N LEU A 71 -12.17 3.59 1.33
CA LEU A 71 -11.37 4.68 1.87
C LEU A 71 -11.84 5.02 3.28
N TYR A 72 -10.89 5.15 4.21
CA TYR A 72 -11.13 5.55 5.59
C TYR A 72 -10.27 6.74 5.95
N LEU A 73 -10.75 7.54 6.90
CA LEU A 73 -10.01 8.64 7.50
C LEU A 73 -9.89 8.43 9.00
N ILE A 74 -8.68 8.60 9.52
CA ILE A 74 -8.37 8.49 10.94
C ILE A 74 -7.53 9.67 11.40
N ASN A 75 -7.85 10.21 12.58
CA ASN A 75 -6.99 11.19 13.24
C ASN A 75 -5.74 10.50 13.82
N PRO A 76 -4.57 11.15 13.84
CA PRO A 76 -3.35 10.55 14.40
C PRO A 76 -3.42 10.26 15.91
N ASN A 77 -4.36 10.90 16.62
CA ASN A 77 -4.61 10.59 18.03
C ASN A 77 -5.59 9.42 18.21
N ASN A 78 -6.07 8.82 17.12
CA ASN A 78 -7.12 7.79 17.09
C ASN A 78 -8.46 8.23 17.72
N SER A 79 -8.74 9.54 17.75
CA SER A 79 -9.96 10.09 18.36
C SER A 79 -11.17 10.10 17.42
N ARG A 80 -10.96 9.92 16.12
CA ARG A 80 -11.99 9.99 15.10
C ARG A 80 -11.61 9.10 13.92
N LEU A 81 -12.27 7.94 13.83
CA LEU A 81 -12.20 7.04 12.69
C LEU A 81 -13.54 7.14 11.94
N ARG A 82 -13.51 7.47 10.63
CA ARG A 82 -14.71 7.48 9.79
C ARG A 82 -14.47 6.83 8.44
N LYS A 83 -15.46 6.07 7.98
CA LYS A 83 -15.53 5.58 6.60
C LYS A 83 -15.82 6.75 5.67
N PHE A 84 -15.05 6.90 4.60
CA PHE A 84 -15.40 7.82 3.54
C PHE A 84 -16.59 7.23 2.76
N PRO A 85 -17.69 7.97 2.58
CA PRO A 85 -18.90 7.41 1.97
C PRO A 85 -18.67 7.08 0.49
N LEU A 86 -18.46 5.80 0.22
CA LEU A 86 -18.43 5.19 -1.12
C LEU A 86 -19.76 4.45 -1.37
N VAL A 87 -20.16 4.25 -2.63
CA VAL A 87 -21.42 3.54 -2.95
C VAL A 87 -21.30 2.07 -2.54
N SER A 88 -22.40 1.49 -2.06
CA SER A 88 -22.56 0.08 -1.72
C SER A 88 -22.60 -0.84 -2.96
N GLY A 89 -22.20 -2.10 -2.78
CA GLY A 89 -22.31 -3.17 -3.79
C GLY A 89 -20.96 -3.75 -4.18
N SER A 90 -20.82 -4.25 -5.40
CA SER A 90 -19.55 -4.78 -5.94
C SER A 90 -18.50 -3.71 -6.26
N GLN A 91 -18.77 -2.46 -5.90
CA GLN A 91 -17.93 -1.31 -6.22
C GLN A 91 -16.95 -1.03 -5.11
N GLY A 92 -15.74 -0.64 -5.49
CA GLY A 92 -14.69 -0.33 -4.56
C GLY A 92 -13.56 0.46 -5.19
N ILE A 93 -12.55 0.74 -4.38
CA ILE A 93 -11.28 1.27 -4.84
C ILE A 93 -10.40 0.08 -5.23
N GLN A 94 -9.96 0.05 -6.49
CA GLN A 94 -8.99 -0.95 -6.93
C GLN A 94 -7.66 -0.70 -6.22
N TYR A 95 -7.03 -1.74 -5.68
CA TYR A 95 -5.68 -1.61 -5.14
C TYR A 95 -4.66 -1.42 -6.26
N ASN A 96 -4.32 -0.17 -6.55
CA ASN A 96 -3.16 0.24 -7.31
C ASN A 96 -2.47 1.35 -6.50
N ARG A 97 -1.17 1.61 -6.70
CA ARG A 97 -0.56 2.81 -6.09
C ARG A 97 -1.15 4.07 -6.70
N CYS A 98 -1.45 5.07 -5.87
CA CYS A 98 -2.19 6.28 -6.25
C CYS A 98 -3.65 6.03 -6.65
N SER A 99 -4.37 5.17 -5.93
CA SER A 99 -5.82 5.01 -6.11
C SER A 99 -6.64 6.17 -5.56
N PHE A 100 -6.04 7.03 -4.74
CA PHE A 100 -6.63 8.30 -4.31
C PHE A 100 -5.55 9.36 -4.11
N SER A 101 -5.96 10.63 -4.10
CA SER A 101 -5.10 11.78 -3.89
C SER A 101 -5.89 12.93 -3.25
N TRP A 102 -5.30 13.57 -2.24
CA TRP A 102 -5.83 14.77 -1.62
C TRP A 102 -5.63 15.98 -2.53
N SER A 103 -6.61 16.88 -2.60
CA SER A 103 -6.37 18.21 -3.16
C SER A 103 -5.36 18.95 -2.28
N PRO A 104 -4.52 19.85 -2.83
CA PRO A 104 -3.47 20.53 -2.06
C PRO A 104 -4.00 21.34 -0.87
N ASP A 105 -5.25 21.81 -0.95
CA ASP A 105 -5.94 22.53 0.13
C ASP A 105 -6.58 21.61 1.18
N GLY A 106 -6.50 20.28 1.02
CA GLY A 106 -7.08 19.27 1.91
C GLY A 106 -8.61 19.19 1.88
N LYS A 107 -9.30 19.96 1.03
CA LYS A 107 -10.78 20.03 1.03
C LYS A 107 -11.45 18.95 0.19
N LYS A 108 -10.71 18.30 -0.71
CA LYS A 108 -11.25 17.30 -1.64
C LYS A 108 -10.32 16.11 -1.73
N ILE A 109 -10.90 14.98 -2.16
CA ILE A 109 -10.18 13.76 -2.48
C ILE A 109 -10.60 13.34 -3.88
N ALA A 110 -9.63 13.13 -4.76
CA ALA A 110 -9.83 12.45 -6.03
C ALA A 110 -9.49 10.97 -5.86
N PHE A 111 -10.27 10.08 -6.46
CA PHE A 111 -10.11 8.64 -6.25
C PHE A 111 -10.63 7.83 -7.43
N VAL A 112 -10.01 6.67 -7.64
CA VAL A 112 -10.39 5.66 -8.63
C VAL A 112 -11.45 4.76 -8.00
N PHE A 113 -12.64 4.68 -8.60
CA PHE A 113 -13.75 3.90 -8.07
C PHE A 113 -14.57 3.25 -9.18
N GLY A 114 -15.01 2.01 -8.97
CA GLY A 114 -15.87 1.31 -9.91
C GLY A 114 -16.01 -0.18 -9.59
N ASP A 115 -16.48 -0.96 -10.56
CA ASP A 115 -16.75 -2.38 -10.38
C ASP A 115 -15.41 -3.14 -10.38
N ILE A 116 -15.07 -3.70 -9.21
CA ILE A 116 -13.85 -4.47 -9.04
C ILE A 116 -14.15 -5.92 -9.33
N LYS A 117 -13.63 -6.42 -10.46
CA LYS A 117 -13.75 -7.82 -10.85
C LYS A 117 -12.39 -8.53 -10.74
N PRO A 118 -12.37 -9.87 -10.52
CA PRO A 118 -11.14 -10.65 -10.58
C PRO A 118 -10.37 -10.39 -11.88
N PHE A 119 -9.04 -10.45 -11.82
CA PHE A 119 -8.09 -10.07 -12.88
C PHE A 119 -8.42 -10.54 -14.31
N LEU A 120 -9.20 -11.61 -14.47
CA LEU A 120 -9.55 -12.19 -15.77
C LEU A 120 -10.75 -11.52 -16.48
N ALA A 121 -11.55 -10.69 -15.80
CA ALA A 121 -12.81 -10.16 -16.33
C ALA A 121 -12.79 -8.66 -16.68
N GLY A 122 -11.66 -7.97 -16.50
CA GLY A 122 -11.54 -6.52 -16.65
C GLY A 122 -12.25 -5.76 -15.52
N SER A 123 -11.51 -4.98 -14.72
CA SER A 123 -12.12 -4.04 -13.77
C SER A 123 -12.52 -2.78 -14.52
N THR A 124 -13.69 -2.22 -14.19
CA THR A 124 -14.19 -1.00 -14.82
C THR A 124 -14.19 0.09 -13.78
N THR A 125 -13.32 1.09 -13.96
CA THR A 125 -13.12 2.14 -12.97
C THR A 125 -13.35 3.50 -13.60
N ASN A 126 -13.66 4.48 -12.75
CA ASN A 126 -13.86 5.87 -13.11
C ASN A 126 -13.12 6.75 -12.10
N ILE A 127 -12.76 7.96 -12.51
CA ILE A 127 -12.17 8.95 -11.62
C ILE A 127 -13.28 9.78 -11.00
N TYR A 128 -13.34 9.79 -9.68
CA TYR A 128 -14.26 10.60 -8.90
C TYR A 128 -13.52 11.66 -8.12
N ILE A 129 -14.27 12.69 -7.72
CA ILE A 129 -13.86 13.68 -6.75
C ILE A 129 -15.01 13.89 -5.76
N ALA A 130 -14.67 14.04 -4.49
CA ALA A 130 -15.61 14.40 -3.42
C ALA A 130 -14.94 15.37 -2.45
N ASN A 131 -15.74 16.06 -1.64
CA ASN A 131 -15.24 16.80 -0.49
C ASN A 131 -14.61 15.82 0.52
N SER A 132 -13.68 16.28 1.36
CA SER A 132 -12.99 15.46 2.37
C SER A 132 -13.90 14.93 3.49
N ASP A 133 -15.10 15.49 3.62
CA ASP A 133 -16.18 14.95 4.45
C ASP A 133 -17.02 13.86 3.74
N GLY A 134 -16.76 13.61 2.46
CA GLY A 134 -17.47 12.65 1.62
C GLY A 134 -18.66 13.20 0.84
N THR A 135 -19.01 14.48 1.05
CA THR A 135 -20.12 15.12 0.35
C THR A 135 -19.74 15.53 -1.09
N ASN A 136 -20.74 15.89 -1.89
CA ASN A 136 -20.54 16.41 -3.25
C ASN A 136 -19.68 15.51 -4.16
N ARG A 137 -19.82 14.18 -4.01
CA ARG A 137 -19.16 13.25 -4.91
C ARG A 137 -19.68 13.42 -6.33
N ARG A 138 -18.76 13.59 -7.28
CA ARG A 138 -19.05 13.63 -8.71
C ARG A 138 -18.08 12.76 -9.49
N ASN A 139 -18.58 12.17 -10.57
CA ASN A 139 -17.75 11.45 -11.53
C ASN A 139 -17.11 12.44 -12.51
N LEU A 140 -15.80 12.34 -12.71
CA LEU A 140 -15.02 13.18 -13.63
C LEU A 140 -14.82 12.52 -14.99
N THR A 141 -14.85 11.20 -15.06
CA THR A 141 -14.74 10.43 -16.31
C THR A 141 -16.10 9.82 -16.61
N LYS A 142 -16.69 10.10 -17.78
CA LYS A 142 -18.01 9.56 -18.14
C LYS A 142 -18.06 8.05 -17.87
N GLN A 143 -19.16 7.57 -17.29
CA GLN A 143 -19.29 6.17 -16.91
C GLN A 143 -19.30 5.28 -18.17
N ASN A 144 -18.14 4.69 -18.46
CA ASN A 144 -17.98 3.69 -19.50
C ASN A 144 -17.65 2.34 -18.87
N ARG A 145 -18.42 1.30 -19.23
CA ARG A 145 -18.27 -0.06 -18.70
C ARG A 145 -17.12 -0.84 -19.36
N TRP A 146 -16.33 -0.18 -20.20
CA TRP A 146 -15.20 -0.78 -20.90
C TRP A 146 -13.89 -0.01 -20.68
N GLU A 147 -13.94 1.07 -19.91
CA GLU A 147 -12.76 1.87 -19.59
C GLU A 147 -12.29 1.58 -18.17
N SER A 148 -10.97 1.62 -18.01
CA SER A 148 -10.27 1.47 -16.75
C SER A 148 -9.32 2.66 -16.60
N TYR A 149 -9.37 3.33 -15.45
CA TYR A 149 -8.48 4.43 -15.11
C TYR A 149 -7.70 4.13 -13.81
N LYS A 150 -6.46 4.62 -13.76
CA LYS A 150 -5.50 4.37 -12.67
C LYS A 150 -4.66 5.62 -12.39
N PHE A 151 -3.86 5.59 -11.32
CA PHE A 151 -2.87 6.62 -10.97
C PHE A 151 -3.42 8.05 -10.91
N VAL A 152 -4.42 8.29 -10.07
CA VAL A 152 -5.00 9.63 -9.93
C VAL A 152 -4.09 10.53 -9.09
N SER A 153 -3.81 11.75 -9.57
CA SER A 153 -2.99 12.72 -8.83
C SER A 153 -3.41 14.16 -9.10
N TRP A 154 -3.56 14.95 -8.02
CA TRP A 154 -3.82 16.38 -8.09
C TRP A 154 -2.60 17.18 -8.50
N SER A 155 -2.81 18.23 -9.28
CA SER A 155 -1.79 19.25 -9.50
C SER A 155 -1.53 20.03 -8.19
N PRO A 156 -0.30 20.47 -7.92
CA PRO A 156 0.04 21.24 -6.73
C PRO A 156 -0.75 22.54 -6.53
N ASP A 157 -1.22 23.15 -7.62
CA ASP A 157 -2.11 24.33 -7.60
C ASP A 157 -3.59 23.98 -7.34
N GLY A 158 -3.95 22.70 -7.33
CA GLY A 158 -5.31 22.21 -7.10
C GLY A 158 -6.29 22.47 -8.24
N THR A 159 -5.82 22.83 -9.44
CA THR A 159 -6.69 23.16 -10.58
C THR A 159 -6.93 21.98 -11.53
N LYS A 160 -6.08 20.95 -11.49
CA LYS A 160 -6.11 19.83 -12.43
C LYS A 160 -5.85 18.50 -11.73
N ILE A 161 -6.19 17.43 -12.44
CA ILE A 161 -5.95 16.05 -12.04
C ILE A 161 -5.34 15.32 -13.25
N CYS A 162 -4.22 14.64 -13.06
CA CYS A 162 -3.68 13.71 -14.04
C CYS A 162 -4.07 12.28 -13.67
N TYR A 163 -4.25 11.44 -14.68
CA TYR A 163 -4.61 10.04 -14.51
C TYR A 163 -4.20 9.22 -15.75
N LEU A 164 -4.05 7.92 -15.54
CA LEU A 164 -3.82 6.95 -16.60
C LEU A 164 -5.17 6.37 -17.07
N HIS A 165 -5.38 6.31 -18.38
CA HIS A 165 -6.42 5.52 -19.01
C HIS A 165 -5.78 4.26 -19.58
N GLU A 166 -6.15 3.12 -18.97
CA GLU A 166 -5.68 1.80 -19.37
C GLU A 166 -6.49 1.34 -20.59
N ASN A 167 -5.80 1.19 -21.72
CA ASN A 167 -6.44 0.84 -22.98
C ASN A 167 -6.20 -0.64 -23.28
N HIS A 168 -7.22 -1.49 -23.07
CA HIS A 168 -7.06 -2.95 -23.24
C HIS A 168 -6.69 -3.39 -24.66
N TYR A 169 -6.93 -2.56 -25.67
CA TYR A 169 -6.69 -2.88 -27.08
C TYR A 169 -5.64 -1.95 -27.73
N GLY A 170 -4.91 -1.17 -26.93
CA GLY A 170 -3.95 -0.20 -27.44
C GLY A 170 -2.97 0.29 -26.38
N PRO A 171 -2.21 1.35 -26.68
CA PRO A 171 -1.30 1.92 -25.69
C PRO A 171 -2.08 2.65 -24.58
N ASP A 172 -1.58 2.53 -23.34
CA ASP A 172 -2.06 3.33 -22.22
C ASP A 172 -1.89 4.83 -22.51
N ILE A 173 -2.81 5.62 -21.96
CA ILE A 173 -2.91 7.05 -22.27
C ILE A 173 -2.86 7.86 -21.00
N ILE A 174 -1.94 8.82 -20.92
CA ILE A 174 -1.96 9.82 -19.85
C ILE A 174 -2.94 10.93 -20.25
N LYS A 175 -3.89 11.21 -19.37
CA LYS A 175 -4.88 12.27 -19.54
C LYS A 175 -4.78 13.27 -18.38
N ILE A 176 -5.14 14.50 -18.67
CA ILE A 176 -5.31 15.56 -17.67
C ILE A 176 -6.73 16.08 -17.79
N ILE A 177 -7.37 16.25 -16.64
CA ILE A 177 -8.68 16.86 -16.52
C ILE A 177 -8.64 18.06 -15.59
N ASP A 178 -9.39 19.11 -15.93
CA ASP A 178 -9.70 20.19 -14.98
C ASP A 178 -10.43 19.60 -13.76
N ALA A 179 -10.04 20.05 -12.57
CA ALA A 179 -10.70 19.66 -11.33
C ALA A 179 -12.21 19.90 -11.38
N ASN A 180 -12.69 20.90 -12.14
CA ASN A 180 -14.11 21.19 -12.36
C ASN A 180 -14.84 20.20 -13.30
N GLY A 181 -14.12 19.32 -14.00
CA GLY A 181 -14.64 18.30 -14.92
C GLY A 181 -14.95 18.78 -16.34
N LYS A 182 -14.69 20.04 -16.69
CA LYS A 182 -15.12 20.64 -17.97
C LYS A 182 -14.16 20.41 -19.13
N PHE A 183 -12.89 20.09 -18.87
CA PHE A 183 -11.89 19.98 -19.92
C PHE A 183 -11.01 18.76 -19.68
N VAL A 184 -11.06 17.79 -20.61
CA VAL A 184 -10.18 16.63 -20.65
C VAL A 184 -9.35 16.73 -21.91
N TYR A 185 -8.04 16.57 -21.80
CA TYR A 185 -7.19 16.39 -22.96
C TYR A 185 -6.25 15.20 -22.78
N LYS A 186 -5.96 14.59 -23.92
CA LYS A 186 -5.00 13.50 -24.06
C LYS A 186 -3.61 14.12 -24.10
N LEU A 187 -2.77 13.80 -23.12
CA LEU A 187 -1.40 14.30 -23.06
C LEU A 187 -0.48 13.48 -23.97
N THR A 188 -0.43 12.15 -23.78
CA THR A 188 0.43 11.27 -24.57
C THR A 188 -0.02 9.81 -24.51
N GLU A 189 0.48 8.98 -25.43
CA GLU A 189 0.26 7.52 -25.49
C GLU A 189 1.54 6.73 -25.19
N GLY A 190 1.33 5.48 -24.74
CA GLY A 190 2.40 4.52 -24.47
C GLY A 190 3.24 4.90 -23.26
N ALA A 191 2.62 5.63 -22.32
CA ALA A 191 3.26 6.18 -21.14
C ALA A 191 2.51 5.80 -19.87
N THR A 192 3.23 5.71 -18.75
CA THR A 192 2.68 5.31 -17.45
C THR A 192 3.23 6.15 -16.30
N HIS A 193 2.65 6.00 -15.12
CA HIS A 193 3.10 6.64 -13.87
C HIS A 193 3.27 8.17 -13.96
N PRO A 194 2.24 8.93 -14.38
CA PRO A 194 2.32 10.38 -14.42
C PRO A 194 2.47 10.97 -13.03
N ILE A 195 3.33 11.97 -12.88
CA ILE A 195 3.46 12.79 -11.69
C ILE A 195 3.54 14.27 -12.05
N TRP A 196 2.98 15.12 -11.20
CA TRP A 196 3.06 16.56 -11.38
C TRP A 196 4.41 17.12 -10.96
N ALA A 197 4.91 18.07 -11.73
CA ALA A 197 5.94 18.97 -11.26
C ALA A 197 5.34 20.01 -10.28
N PRO A 198 6.12 20.52 -9.31
CA PRO A 198 5.70 21.52 -8.31
C PRO A 198 5.13 22.80 -8.92
N ASP A 199 5.61 23.16 -10.10
CA ASP A 199 5.16 24.34 -10.84
C ASP A 199 3.73 24.21 -11.40
N SER A 200 3.10 23.03 -11.30
CA SER A 200 1.78 22.72 -11.86
C SER A 200 1.66 22.90 -13.38
N LYS A 201 2.77 23.11 -14.08
CA LYS A 201 2.85 23.35 -15.52
C LYS A 201 3.48 22.18 -16.27
N ARG A 202 4.20 21.30 -15.58
CA ARG A 202 4.84 20.12 -16.17
C ARG A 202 4.38 18.82 -15.54
N ILE A 203 4.49 17.74 -16.29
CA ILE A 203 4.33 16.36 -15.83
C ILE A 203 5.56 15.55 -16.21
N ALA A 204 6.01 14.70 -15.28
CA ALA A 204 6.95 13.63 -15.58
C ALA A 204 6.23 12.28 -15.69
N PHE A 205 6.66 11.43 -16.61
CA PHE A 205 6.10 10.09 -16.81
C PHE A 205 7.14 9.13 -17.39
N ILE A 206 6.82 7.82 -17.36
CA ILE A 206 7.66 6.77 -17.92
C ILE A 206 7.16 6.43 -19.33
N LYS A 207 8.05 6.50 -20.34
CA LYS A 207 7.76 6.09 -21.72
C LYS A 207 9.01 5.44 -22.33
N GLN A 208 8.85 4.26 -22.94
CA GLN A 208 9.94 3.52 -23.60
C GLN A 208 11.23 3.39 -22.76
N LYS A 209 11.10 3.11 -21.45
CA LYS A 209 12.20 3.00 -20.47
C LYS A 209 12.99 4.30 -20.24
N ALA A 210 12.43 5.45 -20.61
CA ALA A 210 12.96 6.77 -20.27
C ALA A 210 11.97 7.53 -19.39
N ILE A 211 12.51 8.51 -18.66
CA ILE A 211 11.69 9.52 -17.99
C ILE A 211 11.49 10.65 -18.99
N ILE A 212 10.24 10.99 -19.22
CA ILE A 212 9.87 12.12 -20.07
C ILE A 212 9.28 13.20 -19.17
N ILE A 213 9.71 14.44 -19.38
CA ILE A 213 9.12 15.63 -18.78
C ILE A 213 8.49 16.42 -19.91
N MET A 214 7.25 16.84 -19.72
CA MET A 214 6.49 17.53 -20.76
C MET A 214 5.67 18.64 -20.13
N ASP A 215 5.47 19.73 -20.86
CA ASP A 215 4.49 20.74 -20.47
C ASP A 215 3.09 20.15 -20.53
N ILE A 216 2.21 20.65 -19.68
CA ILE A 216 0.84 20.14 -19.59
C ILE A 216 0.07 20.39 -20.88
N ASP A 217 0.50 21.24 -21.81
CA ASP A 217 -0.15 21.41 -23.12
C ASP A 217 0.33 20.40 -24.19
N GLY A 218 1.20 19.46 -23.80
CA GLY A 218 1.76 18.43 -24.68
C GLY A 218 3.04 18.85 -25.41
N LYS A 219 3.53 20.08 -25.17
CA LYS A 219 4.75 20.60 -25.81
C LYS A 219 5.97 20.46 -24.92
N ASN A 220 7.11 20.91 -25.44
CA ASN A 220 8.39 20.98 -24.74
C ASN A 220 8.78 19.64 -24.09
N GLU A 221 8.63 18.56 -24.87
CA GLU A 221 9.00 17.22 -24.43
C GLU A 221 10.52 17.13 -24.23
N GLN A 222 10.91 16.72 -23.03
CA GLN A 222 12.28 16.48 -22.62
C GLN A 222 12.43 15.01 -22.26
N THR A 223 13.41 14.33 -22.88
CA THR A 223 13.72 12.93 -22.58
C THR A 223 14.96 12.82 -21.70
N ILE A 224 14.81 12.18 -20.54
CA ILE A 224 15.89 11.79 -19.65
C ILE A 224 16.10 10.29 -19.79
N LYS A 225 17.14 9.92 -20.54
CA LYS A 225 17.58 8.52 -20.66
C LYS A 225 18.40 8.14 -19.43
N ILE A 226 17.86 7.20 -18.66
CA ILE A 226 18.52 6.64 -17.49
C ILE A 226 18.94 5.20 -17.85
N PRO A 227 20.15 4.74 -17.48
CA PRO A 227 20.66 3.41 -17.85
C PRO A 227 19.99 2.26 -17.06
N THR A 228 18.67 2.30 -16.88
CA THR A 228 17.92 1.34 -16.05
C THR A 228 16.47 1.21 -16.48
N SER A 229 15.84 0.06 -16.25
CA SER A 229 14.37 -0.06 -16.20
C SER A 229 13.88 0.58 -14.90
N THR A 230 13.38 1.81 -14.97
CA THR A 230 12.85 2.55 -13.82
C THR A 230 11.42 2.10 -13.50
N PHE A 231 11.04 2.10 -12.22
CA PHE A 231 9.70 1.67 -11.80
C PHE A 231 8.87 2.77 -11.13
N ARG A 232 9.51 3.81 -10.57
CA ARG A 232 8.83 4.98 -9.96
C ARG A 232 9.59 6.28 -10.13
N ILE A 233 8.84 7.37 -10.12
CA ILE A 233 9.29 8.75 -10.24
C ILE A 233 8.61 9.57 -9.13
N TYR A 234 9.33 10.43 -8.42
CA TYR A 234 8.74 11.48 -7.56
C TYR A 234 9.35 12.84 -7.90
N TRP A 235 8.59 13.93 -7.72
CA TRP A 235 9.07 15.30 -7.92
C TRP A 235 8.86 16.11 -6.63
N PRO A 236 9.92 16.55 -5.94
CA PRO A 236 9.83 17.27 -4.68
C PRO A 236 9.34 18.70 -4.91
N LEU A 237 8.61 19.26 -3.94
CA LEU A 237 8.10 20.63 -4.00
C LEU A 237 9.18 21.73 -4.08
N GLN A 238 10.45 21.42 -3.89
CA GLN A 238 11.56 22.39 -3.79
C GLN A 238 12.54 22.38 -4.98
N GLU A 239 12.13 21.90 -6.16
CA GLU A 239 12.92 21.97 -7.42
C GLU A 239 14.25 21.18 -7.46
N GLN A 240 14.51 20.31 -6.49
CA GLN A 240 15.83 19.67 -6.35
C GLN A 240 16.09 18.47 -7.30
N GLY A 241 15.11 17.98 -8.07
CA GLY A 241 15.29 16.87 -9.01
C GLY A 241 14.09 15.94 -9.16
N ILE A 242 14.26 14.85 -9.90
CA ILE A 242 13.33 13.71 -9.95
C ILE A 242 13.92 12.55 -9.13
N PHE A 243 13.14 11.96 -8.23
CA PHE A 243 13.52 10.76 -7.47
C PHE A 243 13.13 9.52 -8.25
N VAL A 244 14.03 8.57 -8.40
CA VAL A 244 13.84 7.36 -9.20
C VAL A 244 14.12 6.11 -8.38
N GLU A 245 13.20 5.16 -8.40
CA GLU A 245 13.36 3.88 -7.72
C GLU A 245 13.82 2.80 -8.71
N LYS A 246 14.83 1.99 -8.32
CA LYS A 246 15.44 0.94 -9.16
C LYS A 246 15.71 -0.33 -8.35
N HIS A 247 15.07 -1.47 -8.67
CA HIS A 247 15.44 -2.83 -8.20
C HIS A 247 16.15 -2.84 -6.83
N TYR A 248 15.41 -2.48 -5.79
CA TYR A 248 15.87 -2.46 -4.40
C TYR A 248 16.84 -1.31 -4.00
N ASN A 249 17.04 -0.32 -4.87
CA ASN A 249 17.81 0.90 -4.62
C ASN A 249 16.92 2.13 -4.80
N VAL A 250 17.13 3.13 -3.96
CA VAL A 250 16.55 4.46 -4.16
C VAL A 250 17.63 5.35 -4.77
N ASP A 251 17.40 5.76 -6.02
CA ASP A 251 18.25 6.70 -6.72
C ASP A 251 17.61 8.09 -6.72
N VAL A 252 18.29 9.08 -6.17
CA VAL A 252 17.86 10.47 -6.35
C VAL A 252 18.53 11.00 -7.60
N ILE A 253 17.79 11.65 -8.49
CA ILE A 253 18.35 12.23 -9.69
C ILE A 253 18.05 13.72 -9.73
N LYS A 254 19.10 14.55 -9.67
CA LYS A 254 18.94 15.97 -9.92
C LYS A 254 18.97 16.22 -11.42
N ILE A 255 17.98 16.95 -11.92
CA ILE A 255 17.95 17.40 -13.31
C ILE A 255 18.60 18.77 -13.33
N LYS A 256 19.76 18.87 -13.98
CA LYS A 256 20.47 20.15 -14.17
C LYS A 256 19.99 20.82 -15.46
N SER A 257 19.69 20.03 -16.49
CA SER A 257 19.21 20.50 -17.80
C SER A 257 18.45 19.40 -18.55
N PRO A 258 17.92 19.68 -19.77
CA PRO A 258 17.20 18.72 -20.59
C PRO A 258 17.85 17.34 -20.78
N SER A 259 19.16 17.32 -20.90
CA SER A 259 19.98 16.13 -21.14
C SER A 259 20.98 15.84 -20.02
N GLU A 260 21.08 16.73 -19.03
CA GLU A 260 22.02 16.59 -17.92
C GLU A 260 21.31 16.26 -16.62
N TRP A 261 21.68 15.12 -16.07
CA TRP A 261 21.22 14.67 -14.78
C TRP A 261 22.41 14.13 -13.97
N THR A 262 22.26 14.12 -12.67
CA THR A 262 23.28 13.57 -11.76
C THR A 262 22.61 12.57 -10.84
N ARG A 263 23.21 11.38 -10.68
CA ARG A 263 22.85 10.43 -9.63
C ARG A 263 23.35 10.98 -8.31
N VAL A 264 22.45 11.10 -7.35
CA VAL A 264 22.64 11.89 -6.13
C VAL A 264 22.54 11.04 -4.87
N VAL A 265 21.82 9.92 -4.95
CA VAL A 265 21.81 8.91 -3.89
C VAL A 265 21.94 7.57 -4.57
N ASN A 266 22.75 6.69 -3.97
CA ASN A 266 22.69 5.26 -4.20
C ASN A 266 22.52 4.61 -2.83
N ALA A 267 21.28 4.46 -2.38
CA ALA A 267 21.01 3.61 -1.24
C ALA A 267 21.03 2.18 -1.75
N THR A 268 22.21 1.55 -1.75
CA THR A 268 22.34 0.11 -1.94
C THR A 268 22.21 -0.56 -0.57
N PRO A 269 21.17 -1.37 -0.33
CA PRO A 269 21.15 -2.30 0.79
C PRO A 269 22.46 -3.07 0.84
N SER A 270 23.06 -3.24 2.02
CA SER A 270 24.31 -3.99 2.14
C SER A 270 24.12 -5.39 1.54
N LYS A 271 25.11 -5.88 0.77
CA LYS A 271 25.05 -7.17 0.08
C LYS A 271 24.99 -8.38 1.02
N ASP A 272 25.24 -8.17 2.30
CA ASP A 272 25.35 -9.24 3.29
C ASP A 272 24.11 -9.22 4.17
N VAL A 273 23.15 -10.09 3.85
CA VAL A 273 22.28 -10.88 4.73
C VAL A 273 21.11 -11.35 3.87
N TRP A 274 21.35 -12.38 3.06
CA TRP A 274 20.28 -13.19 2.46
C TRP A 274 20.23 -14.51 3.24
N ARG A 275 19.06 -14.84 3.83
CA ARG A 275 18.76 -16.20 4.28
C ARG A 275 18.06 -16.92 3.13
N SER A 276 18.63 -18.06 2.73
CA SER A 276 18.48 -18.70 1.41
C SER A 276 17.16 -19.44 1.15
N ASP A 277 16.17 -19.41 2.04
CA ASP A 277 15.14 -20.46 2.05
C ASP A 277 13.68 -19.97 1.91
N ASP A 278 13.43 -18.71 1.54
CA ASP A 278 12.06 -18.22 1.31
C ASP A 278 11.58 -18.43 -0.15
N PRO A 279 10.50 -19.22 -0.38
CA PRO A 279 10.03 -19.58 -1.73
C PRO A 279 9.10 -18.53 -2.37
N CYS A 280 9.01 -17.32 -1.80
CA CYS A 280 8.13 -16.27 -2.29
C CYS A 280 8.96 -15.01 -2.60
N PRO A 281 8.99 -14.50 -3.84
CA PRO A 281 9.65 -13.23 -4.09
C PRO A 281 8.87 -12.15 -3.33
N PRO A 282 9.50 -11.37 -2.43
CA PRO A 282 8.85 -10.21 -1.84
C PRO A 282 8.41 -9.32 -3.00
N THR A 283 7.13 -8.95 -3.03
CA THR A 283 6.60 -8.00 -4.03
C THR A 283 7.56 -6.82 -4.13
N ALA A 284 8.21 -6.68 -5.27
CA ALA A 284 9.41 -5.89 -5.54
C ALA A 284 9.16 -4.36 -5.51
N GLU A 285 8.59 -3.87 -4.43
CA GLU A 285 8.14 -2.49 -4.31
C GLU A 285 8.72 -1.85 -3.04
N ILE A 286 9.86 -1.15 -3.16
CA ILE A 286 10.31 -0.28 -2.08
C ILE A 286 9.30 0.86 -1.97
N ASN A 287 8.52 0.90 -0.91
CA ASN A 287 7.73 2.07 -0.61
C ASN A 287 8.68 3.17 -0.12
N SER A 288 9.06 4.13 -0.96
CA SER A 288 9.85 5.29 -0.54
C SER A 288 9.05 6.58 -0.65
N THR A 289 9.28 7.52 0.25
CA THR A 289 8.76 8.87 0.14
C THR A 289 9.77 9.89 0.65
N LEU A 290 9.72 11.08 0.08
CA LEU A 290 10.57 12.19 0.45
C LEU A 290 9.87 13.05 1.50
N SER A 291 10.65 13.53 2.46
CA SER A 291 10.21 14.54 3.41
C SER A 291 9.76 15.82 2.71
N PRO A 292 8.84 16.59 3.30
CA PRO A 292 8.34 17.83 2.71
C PRO A 292 9.44 18.86 2.41
N ASN A 293 10.54 18.84 3.18
CA ASN A 293 11.68 19.73 2.99
C ASN A 293 12.69 19.22 1.93
N GLY A 294 12.48 18.03 1.37
CA GLY A 294 13.33 17.44 0.35
C GLY A 294 14.67 16.86 0.83
N LYS A 295 14.95 16.87 2.14
CA LYS A 295 16.27 16.54 2.70
C LYS A 295 16.35 15.14 3.28
N GLU A 296 15.25 14.46 3.48
CA GLU A 296 15.21 13.11 4.07
C GLU A 296 14.31 12.19 3.25
N VAL A 297 14.71 10.94 3.07
CA VAL A 297 13.91 9.89 2.45
C VAL A 297 13.62 8.83 3.48
N VAL A 298 12.35 8.44 3.60
CA VAL A 298 11.95 7.24 4.34
C VAL A 298 11.58 6.16 3.34
N PHE A 299 11.94 4.91 3.63
CA PHE A 299 11.68 3.79 2.76
C PHE A 299 11.54 2.49 3.54
N ASN A 300 10.89 1.49 2.93
CA ASN A 300 10.84 0.14 3.49
C ASN A 300 11.99 -0.73 2.95
N GLN A 301 12.68 -1.44 3.83
CA GLN A 301 13.72 -2.42 3.50
C GLN A 301 13.70 -3.56 4.50
N GLU A 302 13.77 -4.80 4.01
CA GLU A 302 13.84 -6.03 4.83
C GLU A 302 12.68 -6.21 5.83
N GLY A 303 11.55 -5.56 5.57
CA GLY A 303 10.40 -5.59 6.46
C GLY A 303 10.38 -4.44 7.47
N ASP A 304 11.42 -3.63 7.58
CA ASP A 304 11.47 -2.46 8.48
C ASP A 304 11.32 -1.13 7.73
N ILE A 305 11.10 -0.05 8.47
CA ILE A 305 11.12 1.32 7.96
C ILE A 305 12.48 1.96 8.26
N TRP A 306 13.12 2.46 7.20
CA TRP A 306 14.46 3.07 7.24
C TRP A 306 14.39 4.53 6.80
N LYS A 307 15.36 5.33 7.24
CA LYS A 307 15.52 6.73 6.84
C LYS A 307 16.95 7.06 6.47
N THR A 308 17.11 7.92 5.48
CA THR A 308 18.40 8.54 5.10
C THR A 308 18.23 10.05 4.89
N THR A 309 19.30 10.80 5.11
CA THR A 309 19.40 12.24 4.91
C THR A 309 20.21 12.54 3.66
N ILE A 310 19.65 13.33 2.78
CA ILE A 310 20.24 13.89 1.57
C ILE A 310 20.88 15.23 1.92
N MET A 311 22.17 15.37 1.60
CA MET A 311 22.96 16.56 1.88
C MET A 311 23.69 17.02 0.62
N PRO A 312 23.84 18.33 0.38
CA PRO A 312 24.70 18.83 -0.69
C PRO A 312 26.14 18.32 -0.55
N HIS A 313 26.77 18.07 -1.69
CA HIS A 313 28.15 17.66 -1.84
C HIS A 313 28.83 18.52 -2.92
N GLN A 314 30.11 18.29 -3.20
CA GLN A 314 30.93 19.06 -4.14
C GLN A 314 30.27 19.22 -5.53
N GLU A 315 30.49 20.37 -6.17
CA GLU A 315 30.01 20.68 -7.54
C GLU A 315 28.49 20.51 -7.75
N GLY A 316 27.70 20.75 -6.69
CA GLY A 316 26.24 20.70 -6.75
C GLY A 316 25.66 19.28 -6.87
N SER A 317 26.47 18.24 -6.61
CA SER A 317 25.98 16.90 -6.29
C SER A 317 25.31 16.89 -4.92
N LEU A 318 24.45 15.91 -4.62
CA LEU A 318 24.06 15.61 -3.23
C LEU A 318 24.57 14.20 -2.91
N PHE A 319 24.61 13.88 -1.62
CA PHE A 319 25.04 12.61 -1.06
C PHE A 319 24.02 12.19 0.00
N ALA A 320 23.73 10.89 0.10
CA ALA A 320 22.94 10.34 1.20
C ALA A 320 23.85 9.80 2.29
N ASN A 321 23.57 10.14 3.55
CA ASN A 321 24.22 9.45 4.66
C ASN A 321 23.83 7.97 4.71
N GLN A 322 24.56 7.21 5.52
CA GLN A 322 24.21 5.82 5.80
C GLN A 322 22.77 5.75 6.35
N PRO A 323 21.91 4.88 5.78
CA PRO A 323 20.55 4.71 6.28
C PRO A 323 20.54 4.21 7.73
N PHE A 324 19.55 4.69 8.47
CA PHE A 324 19.27 4.31 9.85
C PHE A 324 17.89 3.64 9.92
N ASN A 325 17.80 2.52 10.65
CA ASN A 325 16.56 1.78 10.86
C ASN A 325 15.71 2.50 11.93
N LEU A 326 14.48 2.90 11.59
CA LEU A 326 13.59 3.63 12.49
C LEU A 326 12.80 2.71 13.43
N THR A 327 12.60 1.46 13.06
CA THR A 327 11.62 0.58 13.71
C THR A 327 12.24 -0.62 14.41
N GLU A 328 13.35 -1.17 13.88
CA GLU A 328 14.10 -2.28 14.47
C GLU A 328 13.21 -3.47 14.87
N THR A 329 12.30 -3.90 13.98
CA THR A 329 11.33 -4.94 14.32
C THR A 329 11.79 -6.33 13.93
N GLU A 330 11.76 -7.27 14.87
CA GLU A 330 12.03 -8.66 14.55
C GLU A 330 10.80 -9.32 13.91
N LYS A 331 10.91 -9.71 12.62
CA LYS A 331 9.99 -10.61 11.89
C LYS A 331 8.60 -10.05 11.52
N ILE A 332 8.34 -8.75 11.72
CA ILE A 332 7.07 -8.14 11.30
C ILE A 332 7.30 -7.37 10.02
N LYS A 333 6.44 -7.60 9.01
CA LYS A 333 6.51 -6.83 7.78
C LYS A 333 5.86 -5.46 7.96
N GLU A 334 6.63 -4.44 7.66
CA GLU A 334 6.22 -3.05 7.55
C GLU A 334 6.26 -2.59 6.09
N GLU A 335 5.39 -1.66 5.72
CA GLU A 335 5.29 -1.16 4.35
C GLU A 335 4.65 0.24 4.28
N ALA A 336 4.72 0.87 3.12
CA ALA A 336 4.05 2.13 2.80
C ALA A 336 4.28 3.29 3.79
N PRO A 337 5.53 3.65 4.16
CA PRO A 337 5.76 4.84 4.96
C PRO A 337 5.37 6.10 4.17
N TYR A 338 4.82 7.09 4.89
CA TYR A 338 4.43 8.39 4.35
C TYR A 338 4.69 9.51 5.37
N TRP A 339 5.31 10.61 4.94
CA TRP A 339 5.62 11.75 5.80
C TRP A 339 4.39 12.58 6.13
N SER A 340 4.33 13.11 7.35
CA SER A 340 3.42 14.21 7.67
C SER A 340 3.85 15.48 6.93
N PRO A 341 2.92 16.41 6.61
CA PRO A 341 3.22 17.62 5.84
C PRO A 341 4.21 18.56 6.53
N ASP A 342 4.28 18.50 7.87
CA ASP A 342 5.26 19.25 8.66
C ASP A 342 6.62 18.54 8.82
N GLY A 343 6.76 17.31 8.29
CA GLY A 343 7.98 16.51 8.37
C GLY A 343 8.30 15.97 9.76
N LYS A 344 7.38 16.06 10.73
CA LYS A 344 7.63 15.64 12.12
C LYS A 344 7.26 14.19 12.42
N ARG A 345 6.40 13.58 11.60
CA ARG A 345 5.87 12.24 11.82
C ARG A 345 5.87 11.42 10.54
N ILE A 346 5.86 10.11 10.72
CA ILE A 346 5.77 9.13 9.64
C ILE A 346 4.59 8.22 9.96
N VAL A 347 3.67 8.06 9.00
CA VAL A 347 2.65 7.02 9.05
C VAL A 347 3.12 5.84 8.22
N TYR A 348 2.82 4.62 8.62
CA TYR A 348 3.24 3.41 7.92
C TYR A 348 2.27 2.26 8.22
N VAL A 349 2.41 1.16 7.49
CA VAL A 349 1.69 -0.08 7.74
C VAL A 349 2.62 -1.03 8.47
N ARG A 350 2.19 -1.64 9.58
CA ARG A 350 2.88 -2.73 10.27
C ARG A 350 1.85 -3.83 10.54
N ASP A 351 2.14 -5.04 10.08
CA ASP A 351 1.22 -6.20 10.20
C ASP A 351 -0.22 -5.87 9.75
N LYS A 352 -0.33 -5.19 8.61
CA LYS A 352 -1.61 -4.75 8.01
C LYS A 352 -2.42 -3.76 8.84
N GLU A 353 -1.84 -3.20 9.90
CA GLU A 353 -2.42 -2.11 10.70
C GLU A 353 -1.70 -0.80 10.41
N ILE A 354 -2.39 0.33 10.61
CA ILE A 354 -1.85 1.67 10.45
C ILE A 354 -1.16 2.08 11.73
N TRP A 355 0.10 2.50 11.62
CA TRP A 355 0.93 2.98 12.70
C TRP A 355 1.45 4.38 12.39
N VAL A 356 1.76 5.13 13.45
CA VAL A 356 2.42 6.43 13.36
C VAL A 356 3.60 6.47 14.32
N MET A 357 4.66 7.15 13.93
CA MET A 357 5.83 7.43 14.75
C MET A 357 6.33 8.85 14.51
N ASP A 358 7.18 9.34 15.40
CA ASP A 358 7.95 10.56 15.16
C ASP A 358 8.99 10.31 14.05
N SER A 359 9.45 11.38 13.40
CA SER A 359 10.40 11.28 12.29
C SER A 359 11.78 10.73 12.68
N ASP A 360 12.06 10.60 13.98
CA ASP A 360 13.25 9.96 14.54
C ASP A 360 13.03 8.49 14.94
N GLY A 361 11.85 7.94 14.71
CA GLY A 361 11.50 6.54 14.99
C GLY A 361 10.89 6.31 16.37
N LYS A 362 10.86 7.32 17.24
CA LYS A 362 10.27 7.22 18.58
C LYS A 362 8.74 7.31 18.55
N ASN A 363 8.13 7.05 19.70
CA ASN A 363 6.69 7.21 19.94
C ASN A 363 5.82 6.43 18.93
N GLN A 364 6.27 5.23 18.55
CA GLN A 364 5.54 4.34 17.66
C GLN A 364 4.19 3.96 18.30
N LYS A 365 3.10 4.20 17.58
CA LYS A 365 1.75 4.00 18.06
C LYS A 365 0.86 3.39 16.97
N GLN A 366 0.19 2.30 17.33
CA GLN A 366 -0.86 1.70 16.52
C GLN A 366 -2.12 2.58 16.52
N LEU A 367 -2.69 2.80 15.33
CA LEU A 367 -3.90 3.59 15.14
C LEU A 367 -5.13 2.72 14.85
N THR A 368 -4.97 1.62 14.13
CA THR A 368 -6.05 0.68 13.77
C THR A 368 -5.83 -0.66 14.47
N PHE A 369 -6.90 -1.33 14.88
CA PHE A 369 -6.85 -2.53 15.73
C PHE A 369 -7.81 -3.63 15.23
N GLU A 370 -8.43 -3.44 14.08
CA GLU A 370 -9.50 -4.29 13.57
C GLU A 370 -9.03 -5.72 13.30
N ARG A 371 -7.84 -5.88 12.71
CA ARG A 371 -7.25 -7.21 12.48
C ARG A 371 -6.83 -7.82 13.81
N THR A 372 -6.19 -7.05 14.69
CA THR A 372 -5.78 -7.52 16.03
C THR A 372 -6.98 -8.09 16.80
N LYS A 373 -8.08 -7.34 16.87
CA LYS A 373 -9.32 -7.78 17.54
C LYS A 373 -9.91 -9.03 16.91
N ALA A 374 -9.97 -9.10 15.58
CA ALA A 374 -10.50 -10.28 14.88
C ALA A 374 -9.66 -11.55 15.17
N ILE A 375 -8.35 -11.41 15.30
CA ILE A 375 -7.46 -12.52 15.67
C ILE A 375 -7.68 -12.92 17.13
N GLU A 376 -7.76 -11.97 18.05
CA GLU A 376 -8.03 -12.24 19.47
C GLU A 376 -9.37 -12.96 19.67
N GLU A 377 -10.42 -12.54 18.97
CA GLU A 377 -11.73 -13.19 18.99
C GLU A 377 -11.66 -14.62 18.43
N ALA A 378 -10.95 -14.84 17.34
CA ALA A 378 -10.75 -16.17 16.76
C ALA A 378 -9.98 -17.11 17.70
N ILE A 379 -8.95 -16.60 18.38
CA ILE A 379 -8.19 -17.34 19.39
C ILE A 379 -9.10 -17.71 20.57
N LYS A 380 -9.87 -16.75 21.09
CA LYS A 380 -10.81 -16.99 22.20
C LYS A 380 -11.84 -18.06 21.84
N LYS A 381 -12.46 -17.95 20.67
CA LYS A 381 -13.41 -18.96 20.18
C LYS A 381 -12.77 -20.35 20.10
N ARG A 382 -11.53 -20.43 19.60
CA ARG A 382 -10.80 -21.70 19.54
C ARG A 382 -10.52 -22.29 20.92
N GLN A 383 -10.15 -21.46 21.90
CA GLN A 383 -9.94 -21.92 23.27
C GLN A 383 -11.22 -22.46 23.90
N GLU A 384 -12.38 -21.87 23.61
CA GLU A 384 -13.69 -22.36 24.05
C GLU A 384 -14.06 -23.70 23.40
N GLU A 385 -13.78 -23.89 22.10
CA GLU A 385 -13.95 -25.17 21.40
C GLU A 385 -13.08 -26.28 22.01
N ILE A 386 -11.81 -25.98 22.31
CA ILE A 386 -10.88 -26.92 22.93
C ILE A 386 -11.40 -27.32 24.32
N LYS A 387 -11.77 -26.36 25.17
CA LYS A 387 -12.35 -26.64 26.50
C LYS A 387 -13.60 -27.51 26.43
N THR A 388 -14.49 -27.23 25.46
CA THR A 388 -15.72 -28.01 25.25
C THR A 388 -15.37 -29.45 24.85
N ARG A 389 -14.39 -29.64 23.96
CA ARG A 389 -13.91 -30.96 23.55
C ARG A 389 -13.28 -31.73 24.71
N GLU A 390 -12.43 -31.10 25.51
CA GLU A 390 -11.82 -31.71 26.70
C GLU A 390 -12.89 -32.18 27.68
N LYS A 391 -13.94 -31.37 27.90
CA LYS A 391 -15.08 -31.75 28.73
C LYS A 391 -15.82 -32.98 28.19
N ILE A 392 -16.12 -33.03 26.89
CA ILE A 392 -16.78 -34.18 26.26
C ILE A 392 -15.94 -35.45 26.40
N ILE A 393 -14.62 -35.35 26.19
CA ILE A 393 -13.70 -36.48 26.36
C ILE A 393 -13.71 -36.98 27.80
N LYS A 394 -13.66 -36.06 28.78
CA LYS A 394 -13.69 -36.41 30.20
C LYS A 394 -14.99 -37.11 30.59
N GLU A 395 -16.15 -36.58 30.18
CA GLU A 395 -17.46 -37.20 30.42
C GLU A 395 -17.61 -38.58 29.74
N ALA A 396 -16.99 -38.77 28.56
CA ALA A 396 -16.99 -40.05 27.86
C ALA A 396 -16.10 -41.11 28.53
N LEU A 397 -15.02 -40.69 29.19
CA LEU A 397 -14.17 -41.56 29.99
C LEU A 397 -14.85 -41.93 31.32
N GLU A 398 -15.46 -40.96 32.02
CA GLU A 398 -16.19 -41.20 33.27
C GLU A 398 -17.43 -42.10 33.12
N LYS A 399 -18.01 -42.20 31.93
CA LYS A 399 -19.13 -43.14 31.63
C LYS A 399 -18.67 -44.55 31.28
N LYS A 400 -17.36 -44.78 31.13
CA LYS A 400 -16.78 -46.10 30.80
C LYS A 400 -16.24 -46.85 32.01
N ASP A 401 -16.03 -46.16 33.13
CA ASP A 401 -15.80 -46.74 34.46
C ASP A 401 -17.13 -46.92 35.19
#